data_AF-A0A4P6FAT8-F1
#
_entry.id   AF-A0A4P6FAT8-F1
#
_cell.length_a   1.000
_cell.length_b   1.000
_cell.length_c   1.000
_cell.angle_alpha   90.00
_cell.angle_beta   90.00
_cell.angle_gamma   90.00
#
_symmetry.space_group_name_H-M   'P 1'
#
loop_
_entity.id
_entity.type
_entity.pdbx_description
1 polymer ?
#
loop_
_entity_poly.entity_id
_entity_poly.type
_entity_poly.pdbx_seq_one_letter_code
_entity_poly.pdbx_strand_id
1 'polypeptide(L)'
;MTRSDAQRSALLDAAERLFAEEGISGVSDRRIAADAGHRNHSAVAYHFGGRAGLLEALVERHTRELHDSMRDRLERSDSVLDDVRALVLPTTDALDALPWPSWRARFLATLVDDPQTRELARTNLELSPLASAVVRSALSRLTELDPAVAQGRARLMVWMVVNTCADVERAPQRPDWRAVGAFLSDAIAGMLQAPSSQERSVGARRAAVAGRGTMARAHEPAGGPSDPPG
;
A
#
# COMPACT_ATOMS: atom_id res chain seq x y z
N MET A 1 25.67 -22.13 3.50
CA MET A 1 25.43 -21.35 2.26
C MET A 1 26.30 -21.94 1.16
N THR A 2 25.71 -22.35 0.05
CA THR A 2 26.46 -22.87 -1.11
C THR A 2 27.02 -21.72 -1.96
N ARG A 3 27.96 -22.04 -2.85
CA ARG A 3 28.48 -21.06 -3.83
C ARG A 3 27.39 -20.52 -4.74
N SER A 4 26.40 -21.36 -5.10
CA SER A 4 25.26 -20.97 -5.94
C SER A 4 24.37 -19.95 -5.22
N ASP A 5 24.11 -20.15 -3.92
CA ASP A 5 23.29 -19.23 -3.12
C ASP A 5 23.94 -17.85 -2.99
N ALA A 6 25.26 -17.81 -2.77
CA ALA A 6 26.02 -16.56 -2.70
C ALA A 6 25.99 -15.79 -4.03
N GLN A 7 26.10 -16.50 -5.16
CA GLN A 7 25.97 -15.91 -6.50
C GLN A 7 24.55 -15.41 -6.77
N ARG A 8 23.53 -16.18 -6.36
CA ARG A 8 22.12 -15.77 -6.46
C ARG A 8 21.84 -14.51 -5.62
N SER A 9 22.40 -14.40 -4.41
CA SER A 9 22.28 -13.18 -3.60
C SER A 9 22.95 -11.99 -4.28
N ALA A 10 24.20 -12.12 -4.73
CA ALA A 10 24.93 -11.03 -5.39
C ALA A 10 24.19 -10.48 -6.63
N LEU A 11 23.50 -11.34 -7.38
CA LEU A 11 22.65 -10.92 -8.51
C LEU A 11 21.39 -10.16 -8.05
N LEU A 12 20.76 -10.56 -6.94
CA LEU A 12 19.63 -9.82 -6.35
C LEU A 12 20.08 -8.46 -5.81
N ASP A 13 21.22 -8.40 -5.13
CA ASP A 13 21.77 -7.18 -4.54
C ASP A 13 22.17 -6.16 -5.62
N ALA A 14 22.82 -6.63 -6.69
CA ALA A 14 23.12 -5.82 -7.87
C ALA A 14 21.85 -5.34 -8.59
N ALA A 15 20.86 -6.22 -8.79
CA ALA A 15 19.62 -5.88 -9.48
C ALA A 15 18.80 -4.83 -8.71
N GLU A 16 18.63 -5.01 -7.40
CA GLU A 16 17.92 -4.08 -6.51
C GLU A 16 18.52 -2.68 -6.58
N ARG A 17 19.85 -2.57 -6.45
CA ARG A 17 20.55 -1.30 -6.57
C ARG A 17 20.36 -0.67 -7.94
N LEU A 18 20.65 -1.41 -9.02
CA LEU A 18 20.57 -0.88 -10.37
C LEU A 18 19.15 -0.44 -10.73
N PHE A 19 18.10 -1.16 -10.31
CA PHE A 19 16.72 -0.74 -10.56
C PHE A 19 16.31 0.50 -9.76
N ALA A 20 16.82 0.67 -8.54
CA ALA A 20 16.60 1.88 -7.74
C ALA A 20 17.37 3.11 -8.23
N GLU A 21 18.45 2.93 -8.98
CA GLU A 21 19.32 4.00 -9.50
C GLU A 21 19.03 4.37 -10.96
N GLU A 22 18.91 3.37 -11.84
CA GLU A 22 18.80 3.51 -13.30
C GLU A 22 17.38 3.17 -13.82
N GLY A 23 16.47 2.70 -12.95
CA GLY A 23 15.11 2.30 -13.28
C GLY A 23 15.00 0.90 -13.91
N ILE A 24 13.83 0.26 -13.80
CA ILE A 24 13.61 -1.11 -14.30
C ILE A 24 13.79 -1.19 -15.82
N SER A 25 13.30 -0.21 -16.58
CA SER A 25 13.42 -0.21 -18.05
C SER A 25 14.84 0.12 -18.56
N GLY A 26 15.68 0.77 -17.74
CA GLY A 26 17.06 1.15 -18.13
C GLY A 26 18.08 0.03 -18.00
N VAL A 27 17.80 -0.99 -17.18
CA VAL A 27 18.80 -1.97 -16.73
C VAL A 27 18.63 -3.32 -17.41
N SER A 28 19.64 -3.72 -18.19
CA SER A 28 19.71 -5.04 -18.81
C SER A 28 20.21 -6.14 -17.86
N ASP A 29 19.74 -7.37 -18.07
CA ASP A 29 20.23 -8.57 -17.37
C ASP A 29 21.76 -8.75 -17.53
N ARG A 30 22.32 -8.27 -18.65
CA ARG A 30 23.77 -8.22 -18.91
C ARG A 30 24.49 -7.30 -17.91
N ARG A 31 23.94 -6.12 -17.65
CA ARG A 31 24.46 -5.11 -16.72
C ARG A 31 24.43 -5.64 -15.29
N ILE A 32 23.32 -6.26 -14.88
CA ILE A 32 23.17 -6.92 -13.56
C ILE A 32 24.22 -8.00 -13.35
N ALA A 33 24.38 -8.91 -14.32
CA ALA A 33 25.39 -9.98 -14.22
C ALA A 33 26.81 -9.41 -14.12
N ALA A 34 27.15 -8.40 -14.92
CA ALA A 34 28.47 -7.77 -14.88
C ALA A 34 28.74 -7.06 -13.54
N ASP A 35 27.73 -6.38 -12.99
CA ASP A 35 27.79 -5.66 -11.72
C ASP A 35 27.96 -6.61 -10.51
N ALA A 36 27.23 -7.74 -10.53
CA ALA A 36 27.43 -8.85 -9.58
C ALA A 36 28.76 -9.61 -9.77
N GLY A 37 29.68 -9.14 -10.62
CA GLY A 37 31.00 -9.73 -10.85
C GLY A 37 30.99 -10.98 -11.75
N HIS A 38 29.88 -11.33 -12.39
CA HIS A 38 29.82 -12.47 -13.31
C HIS A 38 30.40 -12.12 -14.69
N ARG A 39 31.48 -12.80 -15.06
CA ARG A 39 32.06 -12.77 -16.42
C ARG A 39 31.13 -13.33 -17.50
N ASN A 40 30.18 -14.18 -17.13
CA ASN A 40 29.18 -14.73 -18.03
C ASN A 40 27.82 -14.06 -17.81
N HIS A 41 27.28 -13.46 -18.86
CA HIS A 41 26.04 -12.71 -18.84
C HIS A 41 24.77 -13.59 -18.81
N SER A 42 24.89 -14.92 -18.94
CA SER A 42 23.77 -15.86 -18.78
C SER A 42 23.37 -16.11 -17.32
N ALA A 43 24.01 -15.47 -16.34
CA ALA A 43 23.79 -15.73 -14.92
C ALA A 43 22.34 -15.47 -14.46
N VAL A 44 21.71 -14.39 -14.95
CA VAL A 44 20.31 -14.07 -14.64
C VAL A 44 19.36 -15.15 -15.20
N ALA A 45 19.56 -15.54 -16.45
CA ALA A 45 18.79 -16.62 -17.08
C ALA A 45 18.96 -17.96 -16.36
N TYR A 46 20.18 -18.27 -15.89
CA TYR A 46 20.49 -19.51 -15.18
C TYR A 46 19.89 -19.58 -13.77
N HIS A 47 20.00 -18.51 -12.96
CA HIS A 47 19.56 -18.51 -11.56
C HIS A 47 18.08 -18.17 -11.35
N PHE A 48 17.43 -17.53 -12.33
CA PHE A 48 16.07 -17.01 -12.19
C PHE A 48 15.15 -17.30 -13.38
N GLY A 49 15.61 -18.00 -14.42
CA GLY A 49 14.82 -18.19 -15.66
C GLY A 49 14.70 -16.92 -16.52
N GLY A 50 15.37 -15.82 -16.13
CA GLY A 50 15.35 -14.54 -16.83
C GLY A 50 14.77 -13.41 -15.98
N ARG A 51 14.51 -12.26 -16.62
CA ARG A 51 14.11 -11.01 -15.96
C ARG A 51 12.85 -11.11 -15.09
N ALA A 52 11.82 -11.81 -15.55
CA ALA A 52 10.56 -11.95 -14.80
C ALA A 52 10.79 -12.67 -13.46
N GLY A 53 11.42 -13.86 -13.48
CA GLY A 53 11.74 -14.61 -12.26
C GLY A 53 12.77 -13.92 -11.36
N LEU A 54 13.60 -13.01 -11.89
CA LEU A 54 14.47 -12.15 -11.08
C LEU A 54 13.65 -11.13 -10.27
N LEU A 55 12.67 -10.48 -10.91
CA LEU A 55 11.77 -9.53 -10.26
C LEU A 55 10.85 -10.23 -9.24
N GLU A 56 10.34 -11.42 -9.57
CA GLU A 56 9.60 -12.27 -8.64
C GLU A 56 10.47 -12.64 -7.42
N ALA A 57 11.72 -13.06 -7.64
CA ALA A 57 12.65 -13.40 -6.55
C ALA A 57 13.03 -12.20 -5.66
N LEU A 58 13.07 -10.98 -6.21
CA LEU A 58 13.29 -9.75 -5.43
C LEU A 58 12.08 -9.43 -4.53
N VAL A 59 10.86 -9.54 -5.07
CA VAL A 59 9.65 -9.33 -4.25
C VAL A 59 9.48 -10.43 -3.22
N GLU A 60 9.71 -11.70 -3.60
CA GLU A 60 9.63 -12.84 -2.69
C GLU A 60 10.65 -12.73 -1.55
N ARG A 61 11.88 -12.26 -1.83
CA ARG A 61 12.87 -11.96 -0.78
C ARG A 61 12.28 -10.99 0.25
N HIS A 62 11.76 -9.86 -0.21
CA HIS A 62 11.21 -8.85 0.70
C HIS A 62 9.97 -9.33 1.45
N THR A 63 8.98 -9.93 0.78
CA THR A 63 7.74 -10.35 1.45
C THR A 63 7.96 -11.49 2.44
N ARG A 64 8.93 -12.39 2.17
CA ARG A 64 9.33 -13.43 3.12
C ARG A 64 10.01 -12.85 4.38
N GLU A 65 10.84 -11.82 4.23
CA GLU A 65 11.45 -11.12 5.38
C GLU A 65 10.40 -10.46 6.28
N LEU A 66 9.29 -9.94 5.71
CA LEU A 66 8.22 -9.29 6.49
C LEU A 66 7.23 -10.28 7.13
N HIS A 67 7.03 -11.44 6.51
CA HIS A 67 5.87 -12.30 6.71
C HIS A 67 5.58 -12.66 8.17
N ASP A 68 6.57 -13.14 8.93
CA ASP A 68 6.32 -13.64 10.29
C ASP A 68 6.03 -12.49 11.26
N SER A 69 6.83 -11.42 11.26
CA SER A 69 6.59 -10.24 12.12
C SER A 69 5.25 -9.56 11.82
N MET A 70 4.87 -9.51 10.54
CA MET A 70 3.59 -8.96 10.09
C MET A 70 2.39 -9.81 10.53
N ARG A 71 2.53 -11.15 10.50
CA ARG A 71 1.53 -12.09 11.00
C ARG A 71 1.36 -11.96 12.50
N ASP A 72 2.46 -12.04 13.25
CA ASP A 72 2.45 -11.96 14.72
C ASP A 72 1.86 -10.64 15.22
N ARG A 73 2.05 -9.54 14.49
CA ARG A 73 1.45 -8.23 14.81
C ARG A 73 -0.04 -8.21 14.49
N LEU A 74 -0.46 -8.73 13.34
CA LEU A 74 -1.87 -8.79 12.94
C LEU A 74 -2.70 -9.67 13.89
N GLU A 75 -2.18 -10.83 14.32
CA GLU A 75 -2.86 -11.73 15.25
C GLU A 75 -3.10 -11.11 16.64
N ARG A 76 -2.31 -10.09 17.01
CA ARG A 76 -2.43 -9.34 18.27
C ARG A 76 -3.11 -7.97 18.11
N SER A 77 -3.65 -7.67 16.93
CA SER A 77 -4.23 -6.36 16.61
C SER A 77 -5.64 -6.20 17.19
N ASP A 78 -5.83 -5.22 18.08
CA ASP A 78 -7.15 -4.82 18.60
C ASP A 78 -7.65 -3.45 18.08
N SER A 79 -6.80 -2.71 17.37
CA SER A 79 -7.07 -1.33 16.92
C SER A 79 -6.65 -1.08 15.47
N VAL A 80 -7.18 -0.01 14.86
CA VAL A 80 -6.75 0.44 13.50
C VAL A 80 -5.26 0.81 13.51
N LEU A 81 -4.74 1.33 14.62
CA LEU A 81 -3.32 1.68 14.75
C LEU A 81 -2.44 0.42 14.78
N ASP A 82 -2.90 -0.66 15.39
CA ASP A 82 -2.14 -1.91 15.46
C ASP A 82 -2.22 -2.71 14.15
N ASP A 83 -3.33 -2.61 13.41
CA ASP A 83 -3.40 -3.07 12.01
C ASP A 83 -2.38 -2.30 11.14
N VAL A 84 -2.33 -0.97 11.24
CA VAL A 84 -1.34 -0.17 10.52
C VAL A 84 0.09 -0.54 10.91
N ARG A 85 0.37 -0.70 12.21
CA ARG A 85 1.68 -1.14 12.72
C ARG A 85 2.07 -2.53 12.24
N ALA A 86 1.10 -3.42 12.00
CA ALA A 86 1.36 -4.73 11.41
C ALA A 86 1.95 -4.64 9.99
N LEU A 87 1.62 -3.60 9.21
CA LEU A 87 2.24 -3.33 7.90
C LEU A 87 3.51 -2.48 8.02
N VAL A 88 3.44 -1.37 8.76
CA VAL A 88 4.51 -0.35 8.80
C VAL A 88 5.75 -0.86 9.52
N LEU A 89 5.60 -1.44 10.72
CA LEU A 89 6.75 -1.75 11.57
C LEU A 89 7.64 -2.86 10.99
N PRO A 90 7.12 -4.02 10.50
CA PRO A 90 7.97 -5.00 9.82
C PRO A 90 8.73 -4.40 8.64
N THR A 91 8.09 -3.52 7.87
CA THR A 91 8.72 -2.84 6.72
C THR A 91 9.91 -1.99 7.17
N THR A 92 9.74 -1.15 8.20
CA THR A 92 10.83 -0.31 8.71
C THR A 92 11.88 -1.09 9.50
N ASP A 93 11.48 -2.11 10.26
CA ASP A 93 12.38 -3.02 10.99
C ASP A 93 13.31 -3.76 9.99
N ALA A 94 12.76 -4.22 8.86
CA ALA A 94 13.53 -4.87 7.80
C ALA A 94 14.49 -3.91 7.08
N LEU A 95 14.09 -2.65 6.87
CA LEU A 95 14.97 -1.62 6.29
C LEU A 95 16.09 -1.20 7.25
N ASP A 96 15.86 -1.21 8.57
CA ASP A 96 16.91 -0.96 9.57
C ASP A 96 17.93 -2.11 9.65
N ALA A 97 17.50 -3.35 9.41
CA ALA A 97 18.37 -4.51 9.38
C ALA A 97 19.34 -4.55 8.17
N LEU A 98 19.12 -3.72 7.15
CA LEU A 98 19.98 -3.67 5.95
C LEU A 98 21.30 -2.92 6.19
N PRO A 99 22.36 -3.23 5.41
CA PRO A 99 23.54 -2.39 5.30
C PRO A 99 23.17 -0.97 4.85
N TRP A 100 23.95 0.02 5.31
CA TRP A 100 23.80 1.40 4.85
C TRP A 100 24.95 1.79 3.90
N PRO A 101 24.68 2.40 2.73
CA PRO A 101 23.36 2.69 2.16
C PRO A 101 22.64 1.43 1.64
N SER A 102 21.30 1.52 1.57
CA SER A 102 20.41 0.52 0.97
C SER A 102 19.67 1.08 -0.24
N TRP A 103 19.07 0.20 -1.05
CA TRP A 103 18.29 0.54 -2.25
C TRP A 103 16.91 -0.13 -2.28
N ARG A 104 16.54 -0.83 -1.21
CA ARG A 104 15.37 -1.71 -1.13
C ARG A 104 14.08 -0.90 -1.26
N ALA A 105 13.94 0.17 -0.48
CA ALA A 105 12.71 0.95 -0.46
C ALA A 105 12.50 1.67 -1.80
N ARG A 106 13.56 2.23 -2.38
CA ARG A 106 13.53 2.84 -3.72
C ARG A 106 13.18 1.84 -4.80
N PHE A 107 13.79 0.66 -4.81
CA PHE A 107 13.46 -0.39 -5.77
C PHE A 107 11.96 -0.77 -5.71
N LEU A 108 11.42 -0.97 -4.50
CA LEU A 108 10.01 -1.32 -4.31
C LEU A 108 9.07 -0.22 -4.82
N ALA A 109 9.40 1.06 -4.61
CA ALA A 109 8.66 2.18 -5.19
C ALA A 109 8.73 2.18 -6.73
N THR A 110 9.93 2.00 -7.31
CA THR A 110 10.10 1.88 -8.77
C THR A 110 9.29 0.72 -9.34
N LEU A 111 9.19 -0.41 -8.64
CA LEU A 111 8.42 -1.58 -9.07
C LEU A 111 6.90 -1.34 -9.10
N VAL A 112 6.37 -0.58 -8.13
CA VAL A 112 4.94 -0.19 -8.05
C VAL A 112 4.59 0.85 -9.11
N ASP A 113 5.47 1.83 -9.32
CA ASP A 113 5.24 2.92 -10.28
C ASP A 113 5.41 2.48 -11.75
N ASP A 114 6.35 1.57 -12.05
CA ASP A 114 6.66 1.14 -13.41
C ASP A 114 5.48 0.36 -14.08
N PRO A 115 4.96 0.80 -15.24
CA PRO A 115 3.84 0.13 -15.90
C PRO A 115 4.10 -1.32 -16.34
N GLN A 116 5.35 -1.73 -16.55
CA GLN A 116 5.68 -3.10 -16.99
C GLN A 116 5.67 -4.08 -15.81
N THR A 117 6.03 -3.62 -14.60
CA THR A 117 6.08 -4.46 -13.39
C THR A 117 4.93 -4.26 -12.41
N ARG A 118 4.08 -3.26 -12.61
CA ARG A 118 2.93 -2.96 -11.73
C ARG A 118 2.04 -4.17 -11.42
N GLU A 119 1.79 -5.05 -12.38
CA GLU A 119 0.95 -6.24 -12.16
C GLU A 119 1.64 -7.30 -11.27
N LEU A 120 2.97 -7.43 -11.40
CA LEU A 120 3.80 -8.27 -10.54
C LEU A 120 3.83 -7.69 -9.11
N ALA A 121 4.02 -6.37 -8.98
CA ALA A 121 3.96 -5.66 -7.69
C ALA A 121 2.59 -5.82 -7.03
N ARG A 122 1.51 -5.54 -7.77
CA ARG A 122 0.12 -5.68 -7.31
C ARG A 122 -0.14 -7.10 -6.79
N THR A 123 0.26 -8.13 -7.53
CA THR A 123 -0.01 -9.53 -7.17
C THR A 123 0.83 -10.01 -5.99
N ASN A 124 2.13 -9.71 -5.98
CA ASN A 124 3.08 -10.33 -5.04
C ASN A 124 3.40 -9.48 -3.80
N LEU A 125 3.23 -8.15 -3.88
CA LEU A 125 3.49 -7.22 -2.77
C LEU A 125 2.16 -6.74 -2.17
N GLU A 126 1.38 -5.97 -2.94
CA GLU A 126 0.17 -5.28 -2.45
C GLU A 126 -0.97 -6.24 -2.09
N LEU A 127 -1.21 -7.25 -2.94
CA LEU A 127 -2.23 -8.28 -2.75
C LEU A 127 -1.65 -9.60 -2.24
N SER A 128 -0.44 -9.58 -1.66
CA SER A 128 0.03 -10.71 -0.86
C SER A 128 -1.05 -11.08 0.18
N PRO A 129 -1.26 -12.38 0.49
CA PRO A 129 -2.37 -12.80 1.35
C PRO A 129 -2.38 -12.10 2.70
N LEU A 130 -1.18 -11.79 3.23
CA LEU A 130 -0.99 -11.15 4.51
C LEU A 130 -1.21 -9.62 4.47
N ALA A 131 -0.74 -8.92 3.43
CA ALA A 131 -1.07 -7.50 3.23
C ALA A 131 -2.57 -7.29 3.01
N SER A 132 -3.19 -8.19 2.24
CA SER A 132 -4.64 -8.24 2.07
C SER A 132 -5.39 -8.50 3.38
N ALA A 133 -4.81 -9.26 4.31
CA ALA A 133 -5.40 -9.52 5.62
C ALA A 133 -5.30 -8.29 6.54
N VAL A 134 -4.14 -7.61 6.58
CA VAL A 134 -3.98 -6.34 7.31
C VAL A 134 -4.94 -5.26 6.80
N VAL A 135 -4.99 -5.05 5.47
CA VAL A 135 -5.90 -4.08 4.84
C VAL A 135 -7.36 -4.41 5.18
N ARG A 136 -7.75 -5.69 5.16
CA ARG A 136 -9.11 -6.13 5.50
C ARG A 136 -9.44 -5.92 6.98
N SER A 137 -8.48 -6.16 7.88
CA SER A 137 -8.61 -5.92 9.32
C SER A 137 -8.83 -4.43 9.59
N ALA A 138 -7.97 -3.56 9.04
CA ALA A 138 -8.12 -2.12 9.16
C ALA A 138 -9.47 -1.63 8.62
N LEU A 139 -9.89 -2.11 7.43
CA LEU A 139 -11.17 -1.74 6.82
C LEU A 139 -12.39 -2.20 7.63
N SER A 140 -12.34 -3.36 8.30
CA SER A 140 -13.49 -3.86 9.07
C SER A 140 -13.79 -3.04 10.33
N ARG A 141 -12.79 -2.32 10.85
CA ARG A 141 -12.91 -1.41 12.00
C ARG A 141 -13.38 0.00 11.61
N LEU A 142 -13.41 0.34 10.32
CA LEU A 142 -13.84 1.66 9.82
C LEU A 142 -15.34 1.70 9.48
N THR A 143 -16.19 1.19 10.39
CA THR A 143 -17.64 0.97 10.17
C THR A 143 -18.44 2.21 9.82
N GLU A 144 -18.02 3.38 10.33
CA GLU A 144 -18.73 4.64 10.14
C GLU A 144 -18.47 5.29 8.77
N LEU A 145 -17.46 4.83 8.03
CA LEU A 145 -17.09 5.40 6.74
C LEU A 145 -17.82 4.73 5.56
N ASP A 146 -18.14 5.53 4.54
CA ASP A 146 -18.56 5.00 3.25
C ASP A 146 -17.50 3.99 2.69
N PRO A 147 -17.90 2.80 2.22
CA PRO A 147 -16.96 1.78 1.76
C PRO A 147 -16.01 2.21 0.63
N ALA A 148 -16.41 3.14 -0.24
CA ALA A 148 -15.55 3.66 -1.29
C ALA A 148 -14.51 4.65 -0.72
N VAL A 149 -14.87 5.45 0.29
CA VAL A 149 -13.94 6.31 1.03
C VAL A 149 -12.93 5.45 1.81
N ALA A 150 -13.39 4.43 2.52
CA ALA A 150 -12.52 3.52 3.27
C ALA A 150 -11.52 2.80 2.33
N GLN A 151 -11.99 2.24 1.20
CA GLN A 151 -11.12 1.65 0.19
C GLN A 151 -10.13 2.65 -0.42
N GLY A 152 -10.54 3.89 -0.69
CA GLY A 152 -9.65 4.95 -1.18
C GLY A 152 -8.52 5.23 -0.20
N ARG A 153 -8.82 5.32 1.10
CA ARG A 153 -7.81 5.51 2.16
C ARG A 153 -6.91 4.30 2.37
N ALA A 154 -7.43 3.08 2.23
CA ALA A 154 -6.61 1.87 2.29
C ALA A 154 -5.57 1.80 1.17
N ARG A 155 -5.89 2.30 -0.04
CA ARG A 155 -4.91 2.44 -1.13
C ARG A 155 -3.86 3.51 -0.81
N LEU A 156 -4.28 4.64 -0.23
CA LEU A 156 -3.34 5.69 0.22
C LEU A 156 -2.40 5.18 1.30
N MET A 157 -2.87 4.34 2.24
CA MET A 157 -2.01 3.71 3.25
C MET A 157 -0.84 2.95 2.61
N VAL A 158 -1.11 2.02 1.68
CA VAL A 158 -0.07 1.22 1.02
C VAL A 158 0.88 2.12 0.24
N TRP A 159 0.34 3.09 -0.51
CA TRP A 159 1.14 4.06 -1.27
C TRP A 159 2.09 4.86 -0.35
N MET A 160 1.59 5.34 0.81
CA MET A 160 2.38 6.11 1.78
C MET A 160 3.53 5.29 2.37
N VAL A 161 3.30 4.03 2.75
CA VAL A 161 4.37 3.16 3.27
C VAL A 161 5.50 3.03 2.25
N VAL A 162 5.18 2.68 1.00
CA VAL A 162 6.18 2.48 -0.06
C VAL A 162 6.91 3.77 -0.39
N ASN A 163 6.18 4.87 -0.64
CA ASN A 163 6.77 6.12 -1.12
C ASN A 163 7.55 6.87 -0.04
N THR A 164 7.04 6.93 1.21
CA THR A 164 7.78 7.58 2.29
C THR A 164 9.03 6.78 2.68
N CYS A 165 9.00 5.45 2.68
CA CYS A 165 10.22 4.68 2.90
C CYS A 165 11.26 4.93 1.78
N ALA A 166 10.82 5.00 0.52
CA ALA A 166 11.71 5.32 -0.61
C ALA A 166 12.29 6.73 -0.55
N ASP A 167 11.54 7.72 -0.06
CA ASP A 167 12.02 9.09 0.15
C ASP A 167 13.02 9.17 1.32
N VAL A 168 12.70 8.52 2.45
CA VAL A 168 13.57 8.41 3.61
C VAL A 168 14.89 7.69 3.28
N GLU A 169 14.87 6.64 2.44
CA GLU A 169 16.09 5.94 1.99
C GLU A 169 16.99 6.82 1.09
N ARG A 170 16.48 7.89 0.47
CA ARG A 170 17.29 8.86 -0.29
C ARG A 170 18.06 9.84 0.59
N ALA A 171 17.83 9.85 1.91
CA ALA A 171 18.50 10.78 2.81
C ALA A 171 20.03 10.58 2.79
N PRO A 172 20.85 11.65 2.86
CA PRO A 172 22.30 11.55 2.84
C PRO A 172 22.91 10.94 4.11
N GLN A 173 22.10 10.77 5.17
CA GLN A 173 22.46 10.18 6.45
C GLN A 173 21.52 9.01 6.74
N ARG A 174 22.02 7.99 7.45
CA ARG A 174 21.19 6.85 7.85
C ARG A 174 20.00 7.35 8.70
N PRO A 175 18.75 7.09 8.31
CA PRO A 175 17.58 7.52 9.06
C PRO A 175 17.39 6.67 10.33
N ASP A 176 16.72 7.23 11.33
CA ASP A 176 16.15 6.44 12.43
C ASP A 176 14.86 5.77 11.93
N TRP A 177 14.99 4.57 11.38
CA TRP A 177 13.88 3.79 10.86
C TRP A 177 12.81 3.47 11.91
N ARG A 178 13.17 3.39 13.19
CA ARG A 178 12.22 3.18 14.29
C ARG A 178 11.35 4.43 14.50
N ALA A 179 11.95 5.61 14.48
CA ALA A 179 11.20 6.87 14.53
C ALA A 179 10.31 7.05 13.29
N VAL A 180 10.81 6.70 12.10
CA VAL A 180 10.04 6.71 10.84
C VAL A 180 8.84 5.77 10.91
N GLY A 181 9.02 4.55 11.41
CA GLY A 181 7.94 3.56 11.55
C GLY A 181 6.86 3.99 12.55
N ALA A 182 7.25 4.62 13.66
CA ALA A 182 6.32 5.21 14.61
C ALA A 182 5.50 6.35 13.98
N PHE A 183 6.19 7.34 13.38
CA PHE A 183 5.56 8.49 12.73
C PHE A 183 4.60 8.09 11.61
N LEU A 184 5.02 7.17 10.73
CA LEU A 184 4.18 6.65 9.66
C LEU A 184 2.94 5.92 10.19
N SER A 185 3.10 5.13 11.27
CA SER A 185 1.97 4.42 11.87
C SER A 185 0.91 5.38 12.39
N ASP A 186 1.31 6.40 13.14
CA ASP A 186 0.40 7.37 13.74
C ASP A 186 -0.27 8.25 12.65
N ALA A 187 0.50 8.70 11.64
CA ALA A 187 0.00 9.50 10.53
C ALA A 187 -1.04 8.73 9.67
N ILE A 188 -0.74 7.48 9.33
CA ILE A 188 -1.65 6.62 8.56
C ILE A 188 -2.90 6.28 9.37
N ALA A 189 -2.76 5.91 10.65
CA ALA A 189 -3.91 5.60 11.50
C ALA A 189 -4.83 6.81 11.69
N GLY A 190 -4.27 8.02 11.82
CA GLY A 190 -5.02 9.28 11.84
C GLY A 190 -5.75 9.54 10.51
N MET A 191 -5.07 9.36 9.37
CA MET A 191 -5.69 9.50 8.03
C MET A 191 -6.84 8.50 7.83
N LEU A 192 -6.66 7.24 8.21
CA LEU A 192 -7.68 6.19 8.06
C LEU A 192 -8.94 6.52 8.86
N GLN A 193 -8.80 7.01 10.10
CA GLN A 193 -9.90 7.26 11.03
C GLN A 193 -10.52 8.67 10.94
N ALA A 194 -9.93 9.60 10.18
CA ALA A 194 -10.43 10.98 10.07
C ALA A 194 -11.92 11.03 9.63
N PRO A 195 -12.80 11.86 10.22
CA PRO A 195 -14.20 11.95 9.78
C PRO A 195 -14.33 12.28 8.29
N SER A 196 -15.35 11.75 7.59
CA SER A 196 -15.55 12.10 6.18
C SER A 196 -16.32 13.43 6.04
N SER A 197 -15.79 14.33 5.20
CA SER A 197 -16.48 15.59 4.88
C SER A 197 -17.76 15.37 4.05
N GLN A 198 -17.93 14.18 3.45
CA GLN A 198 -19.06 13.82 2.59
C GLN A 198 -20.33 13.51 3.39
N GLU A 199 -20.23 12.88 4.58
CA GLU A 199 -21.39 12.53 5.45
C GLU A 199 -22.26 13.75 5.78
N ARG A 200 -21.64 14.90 6.09
CA ARG A 200 -22.37 16.16 6.36
C ARG A 200 -23.28 16.55 5.18
N SER A 201 -22.86 16.26 3.95
CA SER A 201 -23.61 16.59 2.74
C SER A 201 -24.77 15.64 2.44
N VAL A 202 -24.72 14.40 2.94
CA VAL A 202 -25.80 13.40 2.79
C VAL A 202 -26.87 13.63 3.86
N GLY A 203 -26.48 13.91 5.10
CA GLY A 203 -27.38 14.34 6.17
C GLY A 203 -28.14 15.62 5.78
N ALA A 204 -27.42 16.65 5.31
CA ALA A 204 -28.03 17.89 4.84
C ALA A 204 -28.98 17.68 3.64
N ARG A 205 -28.63 16.81 2.67
CA ARG A 205 -29.52 16.49 1.54
C ARG A 205 -30.76 15.71 1.97
N ARG A 206 -30.65 14.74 2.87
CA ARG A 206 -31.82 14.01 3.40
C ARG A 206 -32.76 14.95 4.17
N ALA A 207 -32.24 15.83 5.01
CA ALA A 207 -33.04 16.86 5.70
C ALA A 207 -33.72 17.82 4.70
N ALA A 208 -33.01 18.28 3.67
CA ALA A 208 -33.52 19.19 2.65
C ALA A 208 -34.54 18.57 1.67
N VAL A 209 -34.64 17.23 1.61
CA VAL A 209 -35.69 16.50 0.91
C VAL A 209 -36.90 16.25 1.83
N ALA A 210 -36.65 15.82 3.07
CA ALA A 210 -37.71 15.61 4.07
C ALA A 210 -38.52 16.89 4.33
N GLY A 211 -37.86 18.04 4.47
CA GLY A 211 -38.52 19.34 4.67
C GLY A 211 -39.37 19.85 3.51
N ARG A 212 -39.24 19.27 2.29
CA ARG A 212 -40.09 19.62 1.13
C ARG A 212 -41.33 18.74 1.02
N GLY A 213 -41.31 17.54 1.60
CA GLY A 213 -42.46 16.63 1.59
C GLY A 213 -43.65 17.12 2.42
N THR A 214 -43.39 17.91 3.48
CA THR A 214 -44.40 18.30 4.47
C THR A 214 -45.30 19.47 4.04
N MET A 215 -44.92 20.27 3.04
CA MET A 215 -45.73 21.40 2.55
C MET A 215 -46.72 21.03 1.43
N ALA A 216 -46.67 19.82 0.88
CA ALA A 216 -47.45 19.45 -0.32
C ALA A 216 -48.81 18.77 -0.04
N ARG A 217 -49.30 18.75 1.21
CA ARG A 217 -50.58 18.12 1.59
C ARG A 217 -51.42 19.02 2.51
N ALA A 218 -51.98 20.10 1.97
CA ALA A 218 -52.91 20.97 2.69
C ALA A 218 -53.86 21.80 1.80
N HIS A 219 -54.45 21.22 0.74
CA HIS A 219 -55.68 21.79 0.14
C HIS A 219 -56.53 20.79 -0.65
N GLU A 220 -57.51 20.20 0.02
CA GLU A 220 -58.75 19.70 -0.59
C GLU A 220 -59.92 20.27 0.24
N PRO A 221 -60.77 21.13 -0.34
CA PRO A 221 -62.05 21.48 0.25
C PRO A 221 -63.18 20.68 -0.41
N ALA A 222 -63.76 19.74 0.34
CA ALA A 222 -65.06 19.16 -0.01
C ALA A 222 -66.18 20.17 0.33
N GLY A 223 -67.14 20.35 -0.58
CA GLY A 223 -68.27 21.25 -0.32
C GLY A 223 -69.29 21.31 -1.47
N GLY A 224 -70.49 20.80 -1.20
CA GLY A 224 -71.74 21.20 -1.86
C GLY A 224 -72.86 21.08 -0.83
N PRO A 225 -74.14 21.15 -1.21
CA PRO A 225 -74.76 21.89 -2.30
C PRO A 225 -75.70 23.00 -1.76
N SER A 226 -76.17 23.95 -2.59
CA SER A 226 -77.36 24.78 -2.29
C SER A 226 -77.91 25.47 -3.54
N ASP A 227 -79.23 25.49 -3.64
CA ASP A 227 -80.09 26.12 -4.65
C ASP A 227 -81.12 27.01 -3.89
N PRO A 228 -81.88 27.93 -4.53
CA PRO A 228 -81.53 28.84 -5.63
C PRO A 228 -81.47 30.28 -5.03
N PRO A 229 -82.48 31.18 -5.02
CA PRO A 229 -83.55 31.54 -5.97
C PRO A 229 -83.23 32.82 -6.79
N GLY A 230 -84.04 33.10 -7.84
CA GLY A 230 -83.97 34.34 -8.63
C GLY A 230 -84.54 34.17 -10.04
#